data_AF-A0A1G7ETM1-F1
#
_entry.id   AF-A0A1G7ETM1-F1
#
_cell.length_a   1.000
_cell.length_b   1.000
_cell.length_c   1.000
_cell.angle_alpha   90.00
_cell.angle_beta   90.00
_cell.angle_gamma   90.00
#
_symmetry.space_group_name_H-M   'P 1'
#
loop_
_entity.id
_entity.type
_entity.pdbx_description
1 polymer ?
#
loop_
_entity_poly.entity_id
_entity_poly.type
_entity_poly.pdbx_seq_one_letter_code
_entity_poly.pdbx_strand_id
1 'polypeptide(L)'
;MSGKSLAARFALVVSCGLMMATPAAAQFWQCAPYAREISGIDIHGNANTWWGQAEGRYERGHTPQAGSVLAFEATRRMRVGHVAMVSRVVSEREVLLTHANWSRRGGIERDVRAIDISPNNDWSQVKVWYGPNGGLGTSSYPTKGFIYAGHAPKAPMVDALPPVQIASQGPDPMTGIYTFAGEVK
;
A
#
# COMPACT_ATOMS: atom_id res chain seq x y z
N MET A 1 -13.95 6.34 -77.78
CA MET A 1 -12.82 7.22 -77.40
C MET A 1 -13.37 8.21 -76.38
N SER A 2 -13.09 8.03 -75.09
CA SER A 2 -11.95 8.60 -74.37
C SER A 2 -12.36 9.86 -73.62
N GLY A 3 -12.30 9.77 -72.29
CA GLY A 3 -12.58 10.84 -71.33
C GLY A 3 -12.33 10.34 -69.91
N LYS A 4 -11.19 9.66 -69.70
CA LYS A 4 -10.69 9.33 -68.36
C LYS A 4 -10.23 10.60 -67.66
N SER A 5 -10.38 10.59 -66.33
CA SER A 5 -9.64 11.39 -65.35
C SER A 5 -10.36 12.63 -64.83
N LEU A 6 -11.36 12.42 -63.97
CA LEU A 6 -11.69 13.41 -62.95
C LEU A 6 -11.54 12.76 -61.56
N ALA A 7 -10.74 13.43 -60.72
CA ALA A 7 -10.69 13.28 -59.26
C ALA A 7 -10.02 12.04 -58.65
N ALA A 8 -8.85 11.63 -59.17
CA ALA A 8 -7.97 10.69 -58.45
C ALA A 8 -6.69 11.36 -57.93
N ARG A 9 -6.76 12.60 -57.45
CA ARG A 9 -5.67 13.27 -56.72
C ARG A 9 -6.29 14.26 -55.73
N PHE A 10 -5.93 14.14 -54.45
CA PHE A 10 -6.30 15.03 -53.34
C PHE A 10 -7.67 14.82 -52.65
N ALA A 11 -7.90 13.62 -52.12
CA ALA A 11 -8.66 13.49 -50.88
C ALA A 11 -7.90 12.53 -49.96
N LEU A 12 -6.95 13.08 -49.19
CA LEU A 12 -7.04 13.08 -47.73
C LEU A 12 -6.74 11.68 -47.17
N VAL A 13 -5.50 11.23 -47.09
CA VAL A 13 -4.61 11.36 -45.89
C VAL A 13 -5.34 11.20 -44.53
N VAL A 14 -6.47 10.47 -44.48
CA VAL A 14 -7.25 10.20 -43.26
C VAL A 14 -7.41 8.71 -43.08
N SER A 15 -6.31 8.04 -42.79
CA SER A 15 -6.31 6.76 -42.06
C SER A 15 -4.89 6.43 -41.61
N CYS A 16 -4.34 7.31 -40.77
CA CYS A 16 -3.25 6.94 -39.87
C CYS A 16 -3.37 7.76 -38.59
N GLY A 17 -4.58 7.77 -38.02
CA GLY A 17 -4.78 8.13 -36.61
C GLY A 17 -4.22 7.00 -35.76
N LEU A 18 -2.88 6.87 -35.72
CA LEU A 18 -2.20 6.13 -34.67
C LEU A 18 -2.68 6.76 -33.36
N MET A 19 -3.50 6.02 -32.61
CA MET A 19 -3.67 6.27 -31.20
C MET A 19 -2.26 6.26 -30.59
N MET A 20 -1.70 7.45 -30.38
CA MET A 20 -0.52 7.62 -29.56
C MET A 20 -0.91 7.17 -28.17
N ALA A 21 -0.70 5.88 -27.88
CA ALA A 21 -0.78 5.37 -26.53
C ALA A 21 0.24 6.17 -25.72
N THR A 22 -0.22 7.15 -24.95
CA THR A 22 0.63 7.88 -24.02
C THR A 22 1.25 6.81 -23.12
N PRO A 23 2.59 6.68 -23.08
CA PRO A 23 3.20 5.72 -22.17
C PRO A 23 2.71 6.07 -20.77
N ALA A 24 2.11 5.10 -20.09
CA ALA A 24 1.73 5.26 -18.69
C ALA A 24 3.04 5.49 -17.92
N ALA A 25 3.35 6.75 -17.62
CA ALA A 25 4.49 7.10 -16.79
C ALA A 25 4.22 6.52 -15.41
N ALA A 26 4.90 5.42 -15.07
CA ALA A 26 4.78 4.81 -13.76
C ALA A 26 5.30 5.81 -12.72
N GLN A 27 4.39 6.35 -11.91
CA GLN A 27 4.75 7.27 -10.84
C GLN A 27 5.67 6.58 -9.84
N PHE A 28 6.83 7.18 -9.58
CA PHE A 28 7.86 6.61 -8.72
C PHE A 28 7.69 7.11 -7.28
N TRP A 29 7.07 6.29 -6.44
CA TRP A 29 6.77 6.65 -5.06
C TRP A 29 7.82 6.17 -4.07
N GLN A 30 8.28 7.06 -3.19
CA GLN A 30 9.01 6.68 -1.99
C GLN A 30 8.04 6.42 -0.83
N CYS A 31 8.44 5.62 0.15
CA CYS A 31 7.59 5.25 1.27
C CYS A 31 7.11 6.46 2.10
N ALA A 32 8.02 7.33 2.51
CA ALA A 32 7.73 8.50 3.33
C ALA A 32 6.73 9.49 2.68
N PRO A 33 6.97 10.03 1.47
CA PRO A 33 6.02 10.96 0.86
C PRO A 33 4.67 10.31 0.52
N TYR A 34 4.66 9.03 0.16
CA TYR A 34 3.40 8.31 -0.09
C TYR A 34 2.62 8.08 1.20
N ALA A 35 3.28 7.64 2.29
CA ALA A 35 2.65 7.46 3.59
C ALA A 35 2.05 8.76 4.11
N ARG A 36 2.74 9.89 3.96
CA ARG A 36 2.21 11.22 4.29
C ARG A 36 0.93 11.54 3.51
N GLU A 37 0.90 11.30 2.20
CA GLU A 37 -0.26 11.58 1.36
C GLU A 37 -1.50 10.80 1.81
N ILE A 38 -1.35 9.53 2.17
CA ILE A 38 -2.49 8.65 2.47
C ILE A 38 -2.89 8.66 3.95
N SER A 39 -1.96 8.94 4.86
CA SER A 39 -2.22 8.97 6.32
C SER A 39 -2.58 10.35 6.86
N GLY A 40 -2.15 11.43 6.19
CA GLY A 40 -2.24 12.80 6.71
C GLY A 40 -1.21 13.16 7.78
N ILE A 41 -0.29 12.25 8.12
CA ILE A 41 0.85 12.56 9.01
C ILE A 41 1.85 13.45 8.27
N ASP A 42 1.97 14.71 8.71
CA ASP A 42 2.84 15.73 8.12
C ASP A 42 4.25 15.69 8.72
N ILE A 43 4.93 14.57 8.50
CA ILE A 43 6.34 14.36 8.83
C ILE A 43 7.14 14.24 7.53
N HIS A 44 8.32 14.84 7.51
CA HIS A 44 9.17 14.96 6.32
C HIS A 44 10.56 14.36 6.58
N GLY A 45 11.26 14.03 5.50
CA GLY A 45 12.60 13.43 5.55
C GLY A 45 12.59 11.90 5.65
N ASN A 46 13.73 11.35 6.03
CA ASN A 46 13.96 9.89 6.04
C ASN A 46 13.04 9.18 7.02
N ALA A 47 12.54 8.01 6.63
CA ALA A 47 11.59 7.22 7.40
C ALA A 47 12.09 6.86 8.83
N ASN A 48 13.39 6.58 8.99
CA ASN A 48 14.00 6.30 10.29
C ASN A 48 13.94 7.46 11.30
N THR A 49 13.70 8.69 10.84
CA THR A 49 13.56 9.86 11.72
C THR A 49 12.12 10.09 12.18
N TRP A 50 11.13 9.46 11.54
CA TRP A 50 9.72 9.76 11.78
C TRP A 50 9.29 9.49 13.23
N TRP A 51 9.77 8.39 13.82
CA TRP A 51 9.44 8.06 15.21
C TRP A 51 9.87 9.15 16.20
N GLY A 52 11.07 9.70 16.02
CA GLY A 52 11.56 10.81 16.85
C GLY A 52 10.84 12.11 16.56
N GLN A 53 10.61 12.43 15.28
CA GLN A 53 9.87 13.64 14.88
C GLN A 53 8.41 13.64 15.34
N ALA A 54 7.80 12.47 15.52
CA ALA A 54 6.44 12.35 16.00
C ALA A 54 6.31 12.70 17.49
N GLU A 55 7.39 12.64 18.27
CA GLU A 55 7.37 12.96 19.69
C GLU A 55 6.84 14.39 19.94
N GLY A 56 5.83 14.50 20.81
CA GLY A 56 5.17 15.78 21.12
C GLY A 56 4.29 16.36 20.01
N ARG A 57 4.22 15.73 18.83
CA ARG A 57 3.41 16.18 17.68
C ARG A 57 2.30 15.21 17.31
N TYR A 58 2.56 13.92 17.46
CA TYR A 58 1.64 12.83 17.21
C TYR A 58 1.72 11.84 18.37
N GLU A 59 0.59 11.24 18.72
CA GLU A 59 0.61 10.10 19.64
C GLU A 59 1.35 8.92 18.99
N ARG A 60 2.01 8.14 19.83
CA ARG A 60 2.79 6.96 19.44
C ARG A 60 2.44 5.80 20.35
N GLY A 61 2.46 4.58 19.82
CA GLY A 61 2.16 3.39 20.61
C GLY A 61 2.44 2.09 19.86
N HIS A 62 2.02 0.98 20.45
CA HIS A 62 2.23 -0.38 19.89
C HIS A 62 0.92 -1.05 19.48
N THR A 63 -0.22 -0.40 19.68
CA THR A 63 -1.51 -0.91 19.23
C THR A 63 -1.75 -0.49 17.79
N PRO A 64 -1.99 -1.42 16.85
CA PRO A 64 -2.28 -1.07 15.47
C PRO A 64 -3.65 -0.38 15.37
N GLN A 65 -3.73 0.66 14.55
CA GLN A 65 -4.98 1.34 14.22
C GLN A 65 -5.05 1.62 12.73
N ALA A 66 -6.23 1.52 12.12
CA ALA A 66 -6.41 1.93 10.73
C ALA A 66 -6.06 3.42 10.56
N GLY A 67 -5.25 3.73 9.54
CA GLY A 67 -4.70 5.05 9.27
C GLY A 67 -3.43 5.41 10.04
N SER A 68 -3.07 4.64 11.07
CA SER A 68 -1.75 4.80 11.72
C SER A 68 -0.62 4.39 10.77
N VAL A 69 0.58 4.91 11.01
CA VAL A 69 1.78 4.59 10.24
C VAL A 69 2.72 3.75 11.08
N LEU A 70 2.97 2.51 10.65
CA LEU A 70 4.00 1.64 11.21
C LEU A 70 5.39 2.18 10.85
N ALA A 71 6.20 2.47 11.86
CA ALA A 71 7.55 3.02 11.71
C ALA A 71 8.60 1.91 11.88
N PHE A 72 9.33 1.59 10.81
CA PHE A 72 10.38 0.58 10.82
C PHE A 72 11.69 1.16 11.31
N GLU A 73 12.47 0.38 12.07
CA GLU A 73 13.81 0.80 12.44
C GLU A 73 14.77 0.73 11.24
N ALA A 74 15.81 1.56 11.28
CA ALA A 74 16.90 1.45 10.33
C ALA A 74 17.69 0.16 10.57
N THR A 75 17.97 -0.57 9.50
CA THR A 75 18.86 -1.74 9.52
C THR A 75 20.00 -1.58 8.52
N ARG A 76 20.98 -2.50 8.53
CA ARG A 76 22.08 -2.47 7.54
C ARG A 76 21.59 -2.51 6.09
N ARG A 77 20.48 -3.22 5.83
CA ARG A 77 19.88 -3.38 4.50
C ARG A 77 18.77 -2.35 4.21
N MET A 78 18.34 -1.59 5.22
CA MET A 78 17.28 -0.58 5.15
C MET A 78 17.68 0.66 5.97
N ARG A 79 18.75 1.34 5.53
CA ARG A 79 19.43 2.38 6.32
C ARG A 79 18.60 3.63 6.58
N VAL A 80 17.71 3.96 5.64
CA VAL A 80 16.81 5.12 5.76
C VAL A 80 15.51 4.78 6.51
N GLY A 81 15.38 3.54 7.02
CA GLY A 81 14.15 3.03 7.60
C GLY A 81 13.07 2.78 6.56
N HIS A 82 11.85 2.56 7.04
CA HIS A 82 10.65 2.47 6.20
C HIS A 82 9.43 2.91 7.00
N VAL A 83 8.39 3.35 6.31
CA VAL A 83 7.09 3.65 6.92
C VAL A 83 5.99 3.08 6.05
N ALA A 84 4.93 2.59 6.68
CA ALA A 84 3.79 2.00 5.99
C ALA A 84 2.49 2.33 6.73
N MET A 85 1.48 2.81 6.01
CA MET A 85 0.17 3.07 6.63
C MET A 85 -0.57 1.74 6.81
N VAL A 86 -1.18 1.55 7.98
CA VAL A 86 -2.13 0.47 8.23
C VAL A 86 -3.44 0.82 7.53
N SER A 87 -3.82 0.09 6.49
CA SER A 87 -5.14 0.25 5.86
C SER A 87 -6.24 -0.47 6.63
N ARG A 88 -5.91 -1.61 7.27
CA ARG A 88 -6.86 -2.39 8.07
C ARG A 88 -6.16 -3.19 9.15
N VAL A 89 -6.79 -3.31 10.31
CA VAL A 89 -6.39 -4.27 11.35
C VAL A 89 -7.19 -5.55 11.15
N VAL A 90 -6.51 -6.68 11.00
CA VAL A 90 -7.14 -7.99 10.73
C VAL A 90 -7.25 -8.79 12.02
N SER A 91 -6.21 -8.78 12.84
CA SER A 91 -6.17 -9.41 14.16
C SER A 91 -5.14 -8.71 15.06
N GLU A 92 -4.96 -9.21 16.28
CA GLU A 92 -3.92 -8.71 17.19
C GLU A 92 -2.50 -8.77 16.60
N ARG A 93 -2.25 -9.73 15.69
CA ARG A 93 -0.95 -9.99 15.08
C ARG A 93 -0.90 -9.74 13.58
N GLU A 94 -1.98 -9.29 12.96
CA GLU A 94 -2.02 -9.09 11.53
C GLU A 94 -2.69 -7.76 11.16
N VAL A 95 -1.99 -7.01 10.33
CA VAL A 95 -2.50 -5.79 9.69
C VAL A 95 -2.31 -5.88 8.19
N LEU A 96 -3.11 -5.12 7.46
CA LEU A 96 -2.88 -4.82 6.06
C LEU A 96 -2.23 -3.45 5.95
N LEU A 97 -1.18 -3.38 5.14
CA LEU A 97 -0.38 -2.19 4.90
C LEU A 97 -0.65 -1.67 3.49
N THR A 98 -0.69 -0.35 3.37
CA THR A 98 -0.58 0.36 2.10
C THR A 98 0.66 1.24 2.14
N HIS A 99 1.60 0.99 1.22
CA HIS A 99 2.91 1.64 1.20
C HIS A 99 3.54 1.61 -0.20
N ALA A 100 4.69 2.25 -0.34
CA ALA A 100 5.43 2.30 -1.60
C ALA A 100 6.90 1.92 -1.42
N ASN A 101 7.57 1.58 -2.53
CA ASN A 101 9.00 1.29 -2.59
C ASN A 101 9.46 0.10 -1.72
N TRP A 102 8.60 -0.92 -1.58
CA TRP A 102 8.91 -2.12 -0.81
C TRP A 102 9.34 -3.28 -1.71
N SER A 103 8.39 -3.96 -2.37
CA SER A 103 8.71 -5.10 -3.25
C SER A 103 9.32 -4.69 -4.59
N ARG A 104 8.91 -3.54 -5.12
CA ARG A 104 9.42 -2.98 -6.37
C ARG A 104 9.78 -1.52 -6.16
N ARG A 105 10.92 -1.09 -6.71
CA ARG A 105 11.34 0.31 -6.66
C ARG A 105 10.25 1.22 -7.19
N GLY A 106 9.84 2.19 -6.38
CA GLY A 106 8.81 3.16 -6.73
C GLY A 106 7.37 2.64 -6.79
N GLY A 107 7.14 1.32 -6.65
CA GLY A 107 5.82 0.71 -6.77
C GLY A 107 4.99 0.90 -5.50
N ILE A 108 3.67 1.04 -5.67
CA ILE A 108 2.70 1.03 -4.57
C ILE A 108 2.18 -0.39 -4.38
N GLU A 109 2.14 -0.83 -3.13
CA GLU A 109 1.45 -2.03 -2.68
C GLU A 109 0.30 -1.61 -1.75
N ARG A 110 -0.88 -2.19 -1.98
CA ARG A 110 -2.10 -1.88 -1.23
C ARG A 110 -2.60 -3.13 -0.56
N ASP A 111 -3.04 -2.97 0.68
CA ASP A 111 -3.65 -4.02 1.48
C ASP A 111 -2.77 -5.29 1.60
N VAL A 112 -1.46 -5.11 1.65
CA VAL A 112 -0.51 -6.22 1.76
C VAL A 112 -0.26 -6.59 3.21
N ARG A 113 -0.14 -7.89 3.49
CA ARG A 113 -0.06 -8.41 4.85
C ARG A 113 1.22 -8.00 5.56
N ALA A 114 1.11 -7.62 6.82
CA ALA A 114 2.20 -7.62 7.78
C ALA A 114 1.78 -8.36 9.05
N ILE A 115 2.67 -9.23 9.51
CA ILE A 115 2.44 -10.09 10.68
C ILE A 115 3.45 -9.72 11.77
N ASP A 116 2.94 -9.48 12.97
CA ASP A 116 3.75 -9.38 14.18
C ASP A 116 4.30 -10.76 14.57
N ILE A 117 5.62 -10.86 14.54
CA ILE A 117 6.38 -12.05 14.94
C ILE A 117 7.17 -11.80 16.23
N SER A 118 6.92 -10.68 16.92
CA SER A 118 7.51 -10.39 18.22
C SER A 118 7.11 -11.46 19.24
N PRO A 119 8.03 -11.84 20.15
CA PRO A 119 7.71 -12.77 21.24
C PRO A 119 6.58 -12.27 22.14
N ASN A 120 6.45 -10.95 22.32
CA ASN A 120 5.58 -10.34 23.31
C ASN A 120 4.24 -9.82 22.74
N ASN A 121 3.98 -9.96 21.44
CA ASN A 121 2.81 -9.36 20.78
C ASN A 121 2.80 -7.82 20.85
N ASP A 122 3.99 -7.21 20.80
CA ASP A 122 4.20 -5.77 20.98
C ASP A 122 4.56 -5.06 19.67
N TRP A 123 4.43 -5.74 18.53
CA TRP A 123 4.78 -5.22 17.21
C TRP A 123 6.25 -4.79 17.05
N SER A 124 7.14 -5.13 17.98
CA SER A 124 8.57 -4.80 17.89
C SER A 124 9.28 -5.48 16.72
N GLN A 125 8.69 -6.51 16.12
CA GLN A 125 9.25 -7.21 14.97
C GLN A 125 8.17 -7.76 14.04
N VAL A 126 8.28 -7.49 12.74
CA VAL A 126 7.28 -7.91 11.75
C VAL A 126 7.90 -8.66 10.57
N LYS A 127 7.08 -9.49 9.92
CA LYS A 127 7.28 -9.92 8.53
C LYS A 127 6.24 -9.26 7.65
N VAL A 128 6.68 -8.78 6.49
CA VAL A 128 5.81 -8.09 5.53
C VAL A 128 5.77 -8.91 4.25
N TRP A 129 4.63 -8.89 3.57
CA TRP A 129 4.48 -9.33 2.19
C TRP A 129 5.65 -8.87 1.31
N TYR A 130 6.04 -9.71 0.36
CA TYR A 130 7.06 -9.40 -0.63
C TYR A 130 6.65 -9.99 -1.99
N GLY A 131 6.33 -9.11 -2.93
CA GLY A 131 5.81 -9.44 -4.26
C GLY A 131 6.60 -10.52 -5.00
N PRO A 132 7.94 -10.50 -5.04
CA PRO A 132 8.73 -11.56 -5.67
C PRO A 132 8.53 -12.96 -5.07
N ASN A 133 8.14 -13.06 -3.81
CA ASN A 133 7.84 -14.35 -3.17
C ASN A 133 6.38 -14.78 -3.40
N GLY A 134 5.50 -13.88 -3.87
CA GLY A 134 4.05 -14.11 -3.89
C GLY A 134 3.49 -14.44 -2.51
N GLY A 135 4.12 -13.92 -1.45
CA GLY A 135 3.92 -14.37 -0.08
C GLY A 135 4.51 -13.41 0.95
N LEU A 136 4.47 -13.81 2.22
CA LEU A 136 5.28 -13.14 3.24
C LEU A 136 6.77 -13.23 2.90
N GLY A 137 7.48 -12.13 3.10
CA GLY A 137 8.93 -12.08 3.05
C GLY A 137 9.55 -12.96 4.12
N THR A 138 10.78 -13.41 3.85
CA THR A 138 11.56 -14.23 4.78
C THR A 138 12.26 -13.40 5.86
N SER A 139 12.48 -12.11 5.59
CA SER A 139 13.18 -11.19 6.48
C SER A 139 12.29 -10.71 7.62
N SER A 140 12.84 -10.72 8.83
CA SER A 140 12.25 -10.06 10.01
C SER A 140 12.72 -8.61 10.07
N TYR A 141 11.79 -7.70 10.30
CA TYR A 141 12.08 -6.27 10.39
C TYR A 141 11.73 -5.72 11.77
N PRO A 142 12.69 -5.12 12.50
CA PRO A 142 12.38 -4.42 13.73
C PRO A 142 11.55 -3.17 13.45
N THR A 143 10.60 -2.87 14.34
CA THR A 143 9.78 -1.66 14.26
C THR A 143 9.80 -0.90 15.59
N LYS A 144 9.48 0.39 15.53
CA LYS A 144 9.31 1.23 16.72
C LYS A 144 7.86 1.23 17.24
N GLY A 145 6.90 0.80 16.43
CA GLY A 145 5.47 0.92 16.70
C GLY A 145 4.76 1.80 15.68
N PHE A 146 3.62 2.35 16.09
CA PHE A 146 2.67 3.09 15.27
C PHE A 146 2.65 4.57 15.64
N ILE A 147 2.62 5.42 14.61
CA ILE A 147 2.38 6.86 14.73
C ILE A 147 0.91 7.09 14.37
N TYR A 148 0.15 7.73 15.25
CA TYR A 148 -1.29 7.91 15.07
C TYR A 148 -1.60 9.24 14.38
N ALA A 149 -2.35 9.19 13.27
CA ALA A 149 -2.71 10.37 12.48
C ALA A 149 -3.73 11.30 13.18
N GLY A 150 -4.45 10.80 14.19
CA GLY A 150 -5.50 11.55 14.89
C GLY A 150 -6.81 11.70 14.11
N HIS A 151 -6.90 11.15 12.89
CA HIS A 151 -8.10 11.16 12.04
C HIS A 151 -8.14 9.93 11.13
N ALA A 152 -9.29 9.68 10.49
CA ALA A 152 -9.43 8.59 9.52
C ALA A 152 -8.48 8.79 8.32
N PRO A 153 -7.92 7.70 7.76
CA PRO A 153 -7.04 7.78 6.60
C PRO A 153 -7.77 8.31 5.37
N LYS A 154 -7.05 9.03 4.50
CA LYS A 154 -7.58 9.45 3.20
C LYS A 154 -7.69 8.20 2.34
N ALA A 155 -8.88 7.97 1.76
CA ALA A 155 -9.05 6.86 0.82
C ALA A 155 -7.98 6.99 -0.28
N PRO A 156 -7.20 5.93 -0.56
CA PRO A 156 -6.19 6.01 -1.61
C PRO A 156 -6.89 6.40 -2.91
N MET A 157 -6.43 7.51 -3.50
CA MET A 157 -6.99 8.07 -4.73
C MET A 157 -6.98 6.98 -5.80
N VAL A 158 -8.16 6.46 -6.15
CA VAL A 158 -8.37 5.43 -7.17
C VAL A 158 -8.35 6.06 -8.56
N ASP A 159 -7.26 6.76 -8.90
CA ASP A 159 -7.08 7.27 -10.26
C ASP A 159 -6.51 6.16 -11.14
N ALA A 160 -7.40 5.63 -11.98
CA ALA A 160 -7.22 4.73 -13.12
C ALA A 160 -5.76 4.43 -13.57
N LEU A 161 -5.09 3.41 -13.02
CA LEU A 161 -3.76 2.90 -13.45
C LEU A 161 -3.52 1.41 -13.06
N PRO A 162 -2.51 0.70 -13.64
CA PRO A 162 -2.51 -0.74 -14.03
C PRO A 162 -2.22 -1.71 -12.85
N PRO A 163 -2.12 -3.05 -13.04
CA PRO A 163 -2.52 -4.02 -12.02
C PRO A 163 -1.77 -3.84 -10.70
N VAL A 164 -2.53 -3.47 -9.67
CA VAL A 164 -2.13 -3.48 -8.27
C VAL A 164 -2.08 -4.93 -7.83
N GLN A 165 -0.99 -5.35 -7.16
CA GLN A 165 -0.99 -6.63 -6.45
C GLN A 165 -1.84 -6.48 -5.20
N ILE A 166 -3.12 -6.85 -5.32
CA ILE A 166 -4.03 -7.04 -4.20
C ILE A 166 -3.69 -8.42 -3.61
N ALA A 167 -2.92 -8.44 -2.53
CA ALA A 167 -2.60 -9.68 -1.83
C ALA A 167 -3.71 -10.02 -0.81
N SER A 168 -4.93 -10.28 -1.29
CA SER A 168 -5.97 -10.93 -0.49
C SER A 168 -6.20 -12.34 -0.99
N GLN A 169 -5.50 -13.33 -0.41
CA GLN A 169 -5.88 -14.73 -0.51
C GLN A 169 -5.71 -15.40 0.86
N GLY A 170 -6.85 -15.61 1.51
CA GLY A 170 -7.10 -16.46 2.69
C GLY A 170 -8.61 -16.79 2.69
N PRO A 171 -9.01 -18.02 3.06
CA PRO A 171 -10.26 -18.64 2.58
C PRO A 171 -11.55 -18.07 3.20
N ASP A 172 -12.63 -18.20 2.43
CA ASP A 172 -14.08 -18.05 2.68
C ASP A 172 -14.57 -17.70 4.11
N PRO A 173 -15.57 -16.80 4.26
CA PRO A 173 -16.22 -16.57 5.54
C PRO A 173 -17.01 -17.82 5.92
N MET A 174 -16.60 -18.46 7.02
CA MET A 174 -17.36 -19.53 7.66
C MET A 174 -18.78 -19.06 7.93
N THR A 175 -19.70 -19.61 7.14
CA THR A 175 -21.10 -19.78 7.51
C THR A 175 -21.14 -20.54 8.82
N GLY A 176 -21.63 -19.90 9.88
CA GLY A 176 -21.68 -20.46 11.22
C GLY A 176 -22.63 -19.65 12.08
N ILE A 177 -23.92 -19.69 11.75
CA ILE A 177 -24.99 -19.18 12.58
C ILE A 177 -24.99 -20.03 13.86
N TYR A 178 -24.51 -19.48 14.97
CA TYR A 178 -24.78 -20.03 16.29
C TYR A 178 -26.21 -19.62 16.67
N THR A 179 -27.18 -20.46 16.29
CA THR A 179 -28.52 -20.41 16.88
C THR A 179 -28.39 -20.86 18.34
N PHE A 180 -28.60 -19.93 19.27
CA PHE A 180 -28.75 -20.24 20.68
C PHE A 180 -30.00 -21.10 20.85
N ALA A 181 -29.81 -22.35 21.28
CA ALA A 181 -30.86 -23.15 21.87
C ALA A 181 -31.20 -22.52 23.23
N GLY A 182 -32.40 -21.95 23.32
CA GLY A 182 -33.01 -21.45 24.55
C GLY A 182 -34.43 -21.97 24.61
N GLU A 183 -34.57 -23.24 25.00
CA GLU A 183 -35.85 -23.83 25.39
C GLU A 183 -36.19 -23.28 26.78
N VAL A 184 -37.35 -22.62 26.91
CA VAL A 184 -37.95 -22.33 28.22
C VAL A 184 -39.46 -22.53 28.10
N LYS A 185 -39.89 -23.45 28.96
CA LYS A 185 -41.22 -23.99 29.25
C LYS A 185 -42.37 -23.00 29.26
#